data_AF-E1B9Q2-F1
#
_entry.id   AF-E1B9Q2-F1
#
_cell.length_a   1.000
_cell.length_b   1.000
_cell.length_c   1.000
_cell.angle_alpha   90.00
_cell.angle_beta   90.00
_cell.angle_gamma   90.00
#
_symmetry.space_group_name_H-M   'P 1'
#
loop_
_entity.id
_entity.type
_entity.pdbx_description
1 polymer ?
#
loop_
_entity_poly.entity_id
_entity_poly.type
_entity_poly.pdbx_seq_one_letter_code
_entity_poly.pdbx_strand_id
1 'polypeptide(L)'
;MPHPRRYHSSERGSRGSYHEHYRSRKHKRRRSRSWSSSSDRTRRRRREDSYHVRSRSSYDDRSSDRRAYDRRYCGSYRRNDYSRDRGEAYYDTDYRHSYEYHRENSSYRSQRSSRRKHRRRRRRSRTFSRSSSQHSSRRAKSVEDDAEGHLIYHVGDWLQERYEIVSTLGEGTFGRVVQCVDHRRGGARVALKIIKNVEKYKEAARLEINVLEKINEKDPDNKNLCVQMFDWFDYHGHMCISFELLGLSTFDFLKDNNYLPYPIHQVRHMAFQLCQAVKFLHDNKLTHTDLKPENILFVNSDYELTYNLEKKRDERSVKSTAVRVVDFGSATFDHEHHSTIVSTRHYRAPEVILELGWSQPCDVWSIGCIIFEYYVGFTLFQTHDNREHLAMMERILGPIPSRMIRKTRKQKYFYRGRLDWDENTSAGRYVRENCKPLRRYLTSEAEEHHQLFDLIESMLEYEPAKRLTLGEALQHPFFARLRAEPPNAKLWDSSRDISR
;
A
#
# COMPACT_ATOMS: atom_id res chain seq x y z
N MET A 1 31.74 38.34 -34.56
CA MET A 1 32.75 39.26 -33.97
C MET A 1 32.48 40.67 -34.49
N PRO A 2 32.96 41.75 -33.84
CA PRO A 2 33.71 41.82 -32.58
C PRO A 2 32.99 42.59 -31.43
N HIS A 3 33.57 42.53 -30.23
CA HIS A 3 33.30 43.47 -29.10
C HIS A 3 34.32 44.62 -29.12
N PRO A 4 33.98 45.80 -28.54
CA PRO A 4 34.61 46.26 -27.28
C PRO A 4 33.59 46.84 -26.26
N ARG A 5 33.73 46.70 -24.92
CA ARG A 5 34.56 47.45 -23.92
C ARG A 5 34.17 48.95 -23.75
N ARG A 6 34.20 49.60 -22.57
CA ARG A 6 34.30 49.21 -21.12
C ARG A 6 34.10 50.45 -20.19
N TYR A 7 33.65 50.21 -18.95
CA TYR A 7 34.00 50.91 -17.66
C TYR A 7 33.57 52.37 -17.29
N HIS A 8 33.22 52.50 -15.98
CA HIS A 8 33.44 53.62 -15.03
C HIS A 8 32.72 54.99 -15.24
N SER A 9 32.39 55.81 -14.22
CA SER A 9 32.47 55.70 -12.72
C SER A 9 31.29 56.45 -12.01
N SER A 10 30.85 56.02 -10.82
CA SER A 10 31.05 56.63 -9.47
C SER A 10 30.29 57.92 -9.06
N GLU A 11 29.47 57.78 -8.00
CA GLU A 11 29.26 58.71 -6.87
C GLU A 11 28.49 60.06 -6.96
N ARG A 12 27.63 60.26 -5.93
CA ARG A 12 27.02 61.50 -5.37
C ARG A 12 26.02 62.27 -6.26
N GLY A 13 24.93 62.86 -5.73
CA GLY A 13 24.36 62.79 -4.38
C GLY A 13 23.52 64.03 -4.00
N SER A 14 22.70 63.94 -2.93
CA SER A 14 21.89 65.04 -2.33
C SER A 14 20.68 65.53 -3.16
N ARG A 15 19.63 66.18 -2.61
CA ARG A 15 19.02 66.29 -1.25
C ARG A 15 17.58 66.88 -1.39
N GLY A 16 16.76 66.79 -0.33
CA GLY A 16 15.39 67.34 -0.27
C GLY A 16 14.35 66.22 -0.12
N SER A 17 13.62 65.99 0.99
CA SER A 17 13.31 66.79 2.19
C SER A 17 12.48 68.05 1.95
N TYR A 18 11.24 68.07 2.47
CA TYR A 18 10.86 68.99 3.56
C TYR A 18 9.56 68.59 4.30
N HIS A 19 9.37 69.21 5.47
CA HIS A 19 8.39 69.04 6.56
C HIS A 19 6.91 68.74 6.17
N GLU A 20 6.09 68.02 6.95
CA GLU A 20 5.82 67.98 8.42
C GLU A 20 4.88 69.10 8.92
N HIS A 21 4.28 68.89 10.11
CA HIS A 21 3.45 69.78 10.95
C HIS A 21 1.90 69.67 10.85
N TYR A 22 1.11 69.71 11.94
CA TYR A 22 1.36 69.42 13.39
C TYR A 22 0.02 69.41 14.18
N ARG A 23 0.08 69.07 15.49
CA ARG A 23 -0.95 69.25 16.57
C ARG A 23 -2.17 68.30 16.59
N SER A 24 -2.94 68.18 17.70
CA SER A 24 -2.64 68.11 19.17
C SER A 24 -3.96 67.99 19.99
N ARG A 25 -3.93 67.38 21.20
CA ARG A 25 -4.96 67.47 22.30
C ARG A 25 -6.31 66.76 21.96
N LYS A 26 -7.24 66.36 22.86
CA LYS A 26 -7.48 66.38 24.35
C LYS A 26 -8.68 65.39 24.62
N HIS A 27 -9.13 64.91 25.81
CA HIS A 27 -8.69 64.92 27.23
C HIS A 27 -9.59 63.97 28.11
N LYS A 28 -9.04 63.22 29.10
CA LYS A 28 -9.75 62.65 30.30
C LYS A 28 -10.86 61.58 30.02
N ARG A 29 -11.41 60.77 30.96
CA ARG A 29 -11.36 60.51 32.43
C ARG A 29 -11.65 58.98 32.58
N ARG A 30 -11.12 58.10 33.45
CA ARG A 30 -10.54 58.07 34.82
C ARG A 30 -11.56 57.77 35.96
N ARG A 31 -11.26 56.70 36.72
CA ARG A 31 -11.88 56.11 37.95
C ARG A 31 -12.85 54.94 37.70
N SER A 32 -12.87 53.77 38.39
CA SER A 32 -12.16 53.12 39.53
C SER A 32 -12.97 52.93 40.84
N ARG A 33 -12.73 51.80 41.54
CA ARG A 33 -13.12 51.41 42.93
C ARG A 33 -14.56 50.88 43.12
N SER A 34 -14.90 50.08 44.16
CA SER A 34 -14.21 48.99 44.92
C SER A 34 -15.10 48.52 46.10
N TRP A 35 -15.04 47.23 46.49
CA TRP A 35 -15.47 46.70 47.82
C TRP A 35 -17.02 46.73 48.08
N SER A 36 -17.64 45.95 48.99
CA SER A 36 -17.23 44.80 49.83
C SER A 36 -18.42 43.97 50.37
N SER A 37 -18.12 42.74 50.83
CA SER A 37 -18.73 41.97 51.95
C SER A 37 -20.23 41.61 52.04
N SER A 38 -20.49 40.35 52.43
CA SER A 38 -21.56 39.85 53.35
C SER A 38 -23.03 40.12 52.97
N SER A 39 -24.03 39.24 53.10
CA SER A 39 -24.32 37.99 53.84
C SER A 39 -25.85 37.71 53.55
N ASP A 40 -26.62 36.76 54.06
CA ASP A 40 -26.53 35.63 55.00
C ASP A 40 -27.65 34.62 54.61
N ARG A 41 -27.49 33.31 54.90
CA ARG A 41 -28.54 32.43 55.46
C ARG A 41 -28.03 31.00 55.71
N THR A 42 -28.61 30.34 56.72
CA THR A 42 -28.02 29.16 57.37
C THR A 42 -29.02 28.04 57.69
N ARG A 43 -28.51 26.79 57.77
CA ARG A 43 -28.94 25.62 58.59
C ARG A 43 -27.95 24.47 58.30
N ARG A 44 -27.00 24.11 59.18
CA ARG A 44 -27.11 23.22 60.37
C ARG A 44 -27.79 21.88 60.04
N ARG A 45 -27.20 20.70 60.32
CA ARG A 45 -26.47 20.20 61.52
C ARG A 45 -25.28 19.26 61.12
N ARG A 46 -24.12 19.27 61.81
CA ARG A 46 -23.59 18.30 62.84
C ARG A 46 -23.59 16.81 62.41
N ARG A 47 -22.58 15.96 62.72
CA ARG A 47 -21.29 16.12 63.45
C ARG A 47 -20.43 14.84 63.30
N GLU A 48 -19.11 14.96 63.57
CA GLU A 48 -18.16 13.90 64.01
C GLU A 48 -18.00 12.62 63.12
N ASP A 49 -16.84 11.97 62.96
CA ASP A 49 -15.61 12.00 63.76
C ASP A 49 -14.28 11.87 62.98
N SER A 50 -13.20 12.08 63.73
CA SER A 50 -11.74 11.86 63.51
C SER A 50 -11.37 10.52 62.78
N TYR A 51 -10.19 10.29 62.17
CA TYR A 51 -8.82 10.64 62.60
C TYR A 51 -7.81 10.95 61.47
N HIS A 52 -6.71 11.61 61.88
CA HIS A 52 -5.54 11.94 61.07
C HIS A 52 -4.34 11.05 61.47
N VAL A 53 -3.65 10.43 60.50
CA VAL A 53 -2.23 10.04 60.63
C VAL A 53 -1.51 10.43 59.35
N ARG A 54 -0.31 10.99 59.47
CA ARG A 54 0.60 11.31 58.36
C ARG A 54 1.73 10.28 58.32
N SER A 55 2.23 9.96 57.14
CA SER A 55 3.64 9.62 56.94
C SER A 55 4.12 10.00 55.54
N ARG A 56 5.42 10.26 55.41
CA ARG A 56 6.12 10.66 54.17
C ARG A 56 6.47 9.39 53.38
N SER A 57 6.29 9.32 52.06
CA SER A 57 6.92 10.14 50.99
C SER A 57 8.43 9.95 50.91
N SER A 58 8.88 9.08 49.99
CA SER A 58 10.23 9.11 49.42
C SER A 58 10.23 8.56 47.99
N TYR A 59 11.07 9.16 47.16
CA TYR A 59 11.39 8.83 45.75
C TYR A 59 10.32 9.15 44.69
N ASP A 60 10.83 9.69 43.59
CA ASP A 60 10.12 10.34 42.49
C ASP A 60 9.41 9.35 41.55
N ASP A 61 8.28 9.81 40.99
CA ASP A 61 7.92 9.53 39.59
C ASP A 61 7.58 10.86 38.89
N ARG A 62 8.09 11.02 37.67
CA ARG A 62 7.83 12.15 36.76
C ARG A 62 7.43 11.66 35.37
N SER A 63 6.36 10.88 35.27
CA SER A 63 5.77 10.48 33.98
C SER A 63 4.27 10.78 33.94
N SER A 64 3.87 11.93 33.36
CA SER A 64 2.46 12.35 33.27
C SER A 64 2.15 13.37 32.17
N ASP A 65 2.47 13.08 30.90
CA ASP A 65 1.80 13.75 29.76
C ASP A 65 1.67 12.89 28.47
N ARG A 66 1.36 11.58 28.62
CA ARG A 66 0.93 10.73 27.49
C ARG A 66 -0.54 11.04 27.13
N ARG A 67 -0.78 12.09 26.33
CA ARG A 67 -2.13 12.49 25.89
C ARG A 67 -2.75 11.48 24.90
N ALA A 68 -4.06 11.27 25.01
CA ALA A 68 -4.77 10.18 24.35
C ALA A 68 -4.82 10.30 22.81
N TYR A 69 -4.18 9.34 22.13
CA TYR A 69 -4.20 9.14 20.67
C TYR A 69 -5.32 8.19 20.19
N ASP A 70 -6.51 8.21 20.83
CA ASP A 70 -7.60 7.25 20.56
C ASP A 70 -8.99 7.90 20.49
N ARG A 71 -9.15 9.00 19.72
CA ARG A 71 -10.48 9.63 19.55
C ARG A 71 -10.76 10.47 18.28
N ARG A 72 -9.84 10.57 17.31
CA ARG A 72 -10.09 11.31 16.04
C ARG A 72 -9.77 10.52 14.77
N TYR A 73 -8.81 9.60 14.78
CA TYR A 73 -8.36 8.89 13.58
C TYR A 73 -9.40 7.89 13.03
N CYS A 74 -10.16 7.19 13.88
CA CYS A 74 -11.26 6.34 13.43
C CYS A 74 -12.46 7.14 12.86
N GLY A 75 -12.43 8.47 12.93
CA GLY A 75 -13.51 9.34 12.49
C GLY A 75 -13.58 9.53 10.97
N SER A 76 -12.44 9.58 10.28
CA SER A 76 -12.38 9.67 8.82
C SER A 76 -12.92 8.40 8.15
N TYR A 77 -12.49 7.23 8.63
CA TYR A 77 -12.97 5.93 8.13
C TYR A 77 -14.47 5.69 8.40
N ARG A 78 -15.04 6.24 9.48
CA ARG A 78 -16.46 6.02 9.84
C ARG A 78 -17.45 6.99 9.20
N ARG A 79 -17.02 8.08 8.54
CA ARG A 79 -17.95 9.15 8.13
C ARG A 79 -18.62 8.97 6.76
N ASN A 80 -18.17 8.01 5.96
CA ASN A 80 -18.58 7.87 4.56
C ASN A 80 -19.42 6.62 4.24
N ASP A 81 -19.70 5.72 5.21
CA ASP A 81 -20.30 4.41 4.91
C ASP A 81 -21.58 4.10 5.73
N TYR A 82 -22.48 5.09 5.83
CA TYR A 82 -23.82 4.94 6.40
C TYR A 82 -24.90 5.45 5.44
N SER A 83 -24.97 4.88 4.23
CA SER A 83 -26.12 4.97 3.31
C SER A 83 -26.12 3.79 2.35
N ARG A 84 -26.62 2.63 2.80
CA ARG A 84 -26.70 1.40 2.00
C ARG A 84 -28.11 1.15 1.46
N ASP A 85 -28.58 2.02 0.57
CA ASP A 85 -29.62 1.66 -0.41
C ASP A 85 -29.56 2.57 -1.65
N ARG A 86 -29.79 1.95 -2.82
CA ARG A 86 -29.64 2.49 -4.20
C ARG A 86 -28.21 2.95 -4.56
N GLY A 87 -27.78 2.59 -5.76
CA GLY A 87 -26.41 2.83 -6.22
C GLY A 87 -26.26 4.05 -7.11
N GLU A 88 -25.12 4.71 -6.99
CA GLU A 88 -24.40 5.36 -8.10
C GLU A 88 -22.90 5.14 -7.87
N ALA A 89 -22.15 4.78 -8.92
CA ALA A 89 -20.72 4.54 -8.81
C ALA A 89 -19.96 5.87 -8.91
N TYR A 90 -19.34 6.31 -7.81
CA TYR A 90 -18.51 7.50 -7.82
C TYR A 90 -17.10 7.19 -8.33
N TYR A 91 -16.75 7.83 -9.44
CA TYR A 91 -15.54 7.60 -10.20
C TYR A 91 -14.28 8.20 -9.55
N ASP A 92 -13.13 7.55 -9.75
CA ASP A 92 -11.82 8.20 -9.74
C ASP A 92 -11.43 8.61 -11.18
N THR A 93 -12.04 9.68 -11.68
CA THR A 93 -11.76 10.21 -13.04
C THR A 93 -10.53 11.12 -13.07
N ASP A 94 -9.30 10.56 -12.99
CA ASP A 94 -8.14 11.23 -13.60
C ASP A 94 -6.95 10.32 -14.01
N TYR A 95 -7.22 9.20 -14.71
CA TYR A 95 -6.19 8.39 -15.38
C TYR A 95 -6.06 8.70 -16.89
N ARG A 96 -5.76 9.97 -17.22
CA ARG A 96 -5.44 10.41 -18.59
C ARG A 96 -4.04 9.97 -19.04
N HIS A 97 -3.91 8.73 -19.51
CA HIS A 97 -2.69 8.26 -20.18
C HIS A 97 -2.65 8.69 -21.65
N SER A 98 -2.05 9.85 -21.93
CA SER A 98 -1.82 10.33 -23.29
C SER A 98 -0.55 9.71 -23.88
N TYR A 99 -0.70 8.68 -24.72
CA TYR A 99 0.36 8.17 -25.58
C TYR A 99 0.13 8.59 -27.03
N GLU A 100 0.46 9.84 -27.35
CA GLU A 100 0.59 10.26 -28.76
C GLU A 100 1.94 9.81 -29.32
N TYR A 101 1.92 8.98 -30.35
CA TYR A 101 3.06 8.76 -31.23
C TYR A 101 2.66 9.07 -32.67
N HIS A 102 3.35 10.02 -33.29
CA HIS A 102 3.17 10.33 -34.70
C HIS A 102 3.48 9.09 -35.55
N ARG A 103 2.59 8.80 -36.52
CA ARG A 103 2.83 7.78 -37.52
C ARG A 103 2.63 8.39 -38.90
N GLU A 104 3.72 8.57 -39.63
CA GLU A 104 3.69 9.12 -40.98
C GLU A 104 2.99 8.16 -41.95
N ASN A 105 2.36 8.74 -42.97
CA ASN A 105 1.42 8.07 -43.85
C ASN A 105 2.08 7.67 -45.18
N SER A 106 2.18 6.37 -45.45
CA SER A 106 2.63 5.84 -46.75
C SER A 106 1.59 4.89 -47.32
N SER A 107 0.69 5.43 -48.14
CA SER A 107 -0.44 4.71 -48.72
C SER A 107 -0.05 3.97 -50.01
N TYR A 108 -0.10 2.64 -49.99
CA TYR A 108 -0.15 1.82 -51.21
C TYR A 108 -1.39 0.91 -51.23
N ARG A 109 -1.91 0.65 -52.44
CA ARG A 109 -3.35 0.44 -52.67
C ARG A 109 -3.62 -0.73 -53.61
N SER A 110 -4.53 -1.62 -53.21
CA SER A 110 -5.08 -2.73 -54.02
C SER A 110 -4.07 -3.88 -54.31
N GLN A 111 -4.45 -5.12 -54.65
CA GLN A 111 -5.60 -5.56 -55.44
C GLN A 111 -6.40 -6.75 -54.87
N ARG A 112 -7.64 -6.89 -55.35
CA ARG A 112 -8.45 -8.11 -55.22
C ARG A 112 -7.93 -9.20 -56.16
N SER A 113 -8.03 -10.46 -55.74
CA SER A 113 -8.11 -11.62 -56.65
C SER A 113 -9.21 -12.56 -56.18
N SER A 114 -10.11 -12.95 -57.07
CA SER A 114 -11.30 -13.76 -56.75
C SER A 114 -11.26 -15.11 -57.45
N ARG A 115 -11.49 -16.20 -56.70
CA ARG A 115 -11.67 -17.55 -57.29
C ARG A 115 -12.88 -18.25 -56.68
N ARG A 116 -14.00 -18.21 -57.42
CA ARG A 116 -15.10 -19.19 -57.31
C ARG A 116 -14.57 -20.59 -57.64
N LYS A 117 -15.11 -21.66 -57.05
CA LYS A 117 -15.33 -22.94 -57.77
C LYS A 117 -16.44 -23.82 -57.13
N HIS A 118 -17.30 -24.31 -58.03
CA HIS A 118 -18.39 -25.30 -57.96
C HIS A 118 -18.96 -25.87 -56.64
N ARG A 119 -20.29 -25.66 -56.50
CA ARG A 119 -21.23 -26.65 -55.93
C ARG A 119 -21.09 -28.03 -56.60
N ARG A 120 -21.33 -29.11 -55.85
CA ARG A 120 -22.00 -30.33 -56.36
C ARG A 120 -23.32 -30.53 -55.61
N ARG A 121 -24.37 -30.94 -56.33
CA ARG A 121 -25.67 -31.37 -55.77
C ARG A 121 -25.78 -32.89 -55.90
N ARG A 122 -26.27 -33.57 -54.87
CA ARG A 122 -27.09 -34.79 -54.99
C ARG A 122 -28.39 -34.57 -54.21
N ARG A 123 -29.46 -35.29 -54.55
CA ARG A 123 -30.84 -34.90 -54.24
C ARG A 123 -31.65 -36.13 -53.83
N ARG A 124 -32.23 -36.10 -52.61
CA ARG A 124 -33.37 -36.95 -52.15
C ARG A 124 -33.11 -38.47 -52.10
N SER A 125 -33.83 -39.29 -51.33
CA SER A 125 -34.91 -39.05 -50.36
C SER A 125 -35.10 -40.27 -49.46
N ARG A 126 -35.58 -40.07 -48.23
CA ARG A 126 -36.67 -40.87 -47.64
C ARG A 126 -37.29 -40.13 -46.45
N THR A 127 -38.60 -40.30 -46.26
CA THR A 127 -39.39 -39.77 -45.15
C THR A 127 -39.54 -40.84 -44.08
N PHE A 128 -39.44 -40.47 -42.80
CA PHE A 128 -40.01 -41.23 -41.69
C PHE A 128 -40.53 -40.25 -40.63
N SER A 129 -41.57 -40.66 -39.91
CA SER A 129 -42.31 -39.82 -38.96
C SER A 129 -42.37 -40.49 -37.59
N ARG A 130 -42.47 -39.69 -36.52
CA ARG A 130 -42.35 -40.08 -35.09
C ARG A 130 -40.89 -40.45 -34.70
N SER A 131 -40.49 -40.32 -33.45
CA SER A 131 -41.23 -39.93 -32.24
C SER A 131 -40.65 -38.68 -31.55
N SER A 132 -41.39 -38.14 -30.59
CA SER A 132 -40.94 -37.08 -29.70
C SER A 132 -40.06 -37.63 -28.58
N SER A 133 -38.75 -37.35 -28.62
CA SER A 133 -37.90 -37.34 -27.44
C SER A 133 -37.39 -35.92 -27.22
N GLN A 134 -37.85 -35.27 -26.15
CA GLN A 134 -37.24 -34.04 -25.66
C GLN A 134 -35.91 -34.40 -24.97
N HIS A 135 -34.90 -34.74 -25.76
CA HIS A 135 -33.53 -34.56 -25.30
C HIS A 135 -33.33 -33.07 -25.10
N SER A 136 -33.41 -32.66 -23.83
CA SER A 136 -32.74 -31.46 -23.35
C SER A 136 -31.24 -31.64 -23.60
N SER A 137 -30.80 -31.34 -24.82
CA SER A 137 -29.44 -30.92 -25.02
C SER A 137 -29.28 -29.70 -24.11
N ARG A 138 -28.43 -29.83 -23.09
CA ARG A 138 -27.92 -28.67 -22.34
C ARG A 138 -27.21 -27.81 -23.37
N ARG A 139 -27.96 -26.88 -23.96
CA ARG A 139 -27.44 -25.88 -24.89
C ARG A 139 -26.36 -25.16 -24.09
N ALA A 140 -25.10 -25.34 -24.48
CA ALA A 140 -23.99 -24.74 -23.75
C ALA A 140 -24.33 -23.26 -23.55
N LYS A 141 -24.27 -22.79 -22.29
CA LYS A 141 -24.50 -21.38 -21.98
C LYS A 141 -23.62 -20.57 -22.93
N SER A 142 -24.19 -19.58 -23.59
CA SER A 142 -23.37 -18.60 -24.29
C SER A 142 -22.43 -17.98 -23.26
N VAL A 143 -21.13 -18.08 -23.51
CA VAL A 143 -20.14 -17.33 -22.76
C VAL A 143 -20.30 -15.87 -23.20
N GLU A 144 -20.57 -15.00 -22.23
CA GLU A 144 -20.97 -13.62 -22.45
C GLU A 144 -20.15 -12.68 -21.56
N ASP A 145 -19.77 -11.54 -22.14
CA ASP A 145 -18.96 -10.51 -21.50
C ASP A 145 -19.87 -9.36 -21.04
N ASP A 146 -19.57 -8.73 -19.91
CA ASP A 146 -20.26 -7.49 -19.50
C ASP A 146 -19.77 -6.27 -20.29
N ALA A 147 -20.43 -5.12 -20.11
CA ALA A 147 -20.13 -3.89 -20.86
C ALA A 147 -18.71 -3.34 -20.63
N GLU A 148 -17.99 -3.81 -19.61
CA GLU A 148 -16.58 -3.49 -19.36
C GLU A 148 -15.61 -4.62 -19.76
N GLY A 149 -16.13 -5.69 -20.37
CA GLY A 149 -15.36 -6.84 -20.82
C GLY A 149 -14.94 -7.79 -19.71
N HIS A 150 -15.60 -7.87 -18.54
CA HIS A 150 -15.41 -9.04 -17.67
C HIS A 150 -16.26 -10.22 -18.17
N LEU A 151 -15.80 -11.43 -17.89
CA LEU A 151 -16.60 -12.63 -18.01
C LEU A 151 -17.82 -12.57 -17.08
N ILE A 152 -19.02 -12.83 -17.61
CA ILE A 152 -20.22 -13.09 -16.81
C ILE A 152 -20.21 -14.57 -16.39
N TYR A 153 -20.20 -14.83 -15.08
CA TYR A 153 -20.20 -16.18 -14.52
C TYR A 153 -21.09 -16.25 -13.27
N HIS A 154 -21.48 -17.46 -12.87
CA HIS A 154 -22.16 -17.73 -11.60
C HIS A 154 -21.43 -18.81 -10.79
N VAL A 155 -21.76 -18.93 -9.50
CA VAL A 155 -21.30 -20.05 -8.67
C VAL A 155 -21.87 -21.35 -9.23
N GLY A 156 -21.02 -22.37 -9.38
CA GLY A 156 -21.33 -23.64 -10.03
C GLY A 156 -21.15 -23.64 -11.55
N ASP A 157 -20.65 -22.56 -12.17
CA ASP A 157 -20.22 -22.59 -13.57
C ASP A 157 -18.79 -23.15 -13.73
N TRP A 158 -18.50 -23.74 -14.90
CA TRP A 158 -17.30 -24.52 -15.17
C TRP A 158 -16.47 -23.94 -16.32
N LEU A 159 -15.19 -23.66 -16.05
CA LEU A 159 -14.20 -23.23 -17.04
C LEU A 159 -13.29 -24.40 -17.45
N GLN A 160 -12.98 -24.52 -18.74
CA GLN A 160 -12.12 -25.57 -19.34
C GLN A 160 -12.49 -27.03 -18.94
N GLU A 161 -13.77 -27.28 -18.64
CA GLU A 161 -14.28 -28.57 -18.11
C GLU A 161 -13.47 -29.09 -16.90
N ARG A 162 -12.96 -28.16 -16.07
CA ARG A 162 -11.99 -28.45 -15.00
C ARG A 162 -12.15 -27.58 -13.76
N TYR A 163 -12.38 -26.28 -13.95
CA TYR A 163 -12.42 -25.29 -12.88
C TYR A 163 -13.87 -24.92 -12.57
N GLU A 164 -14.40 -25.47 -11.49
CA GLU A 164 -15.75 -25.15 -11.01
C GLU A 164 -15.70 -23.95 -10.06
N ILE A 165 -16.44 -22.88 -10.38
CA ILE A 165 -16.44 -21.62 -9.62
C ILE A 165 -17.25 -21.77 -8.32
N VAL A 166 -16.66 -21.36 -7.20
CA VAL A 166 -17.19 -21.52 -5.84
C VAL A 166 -17.61 -20.19 -5.23
N SER A 167 -16.78 -19.15 -5.41
CA SER A 167 -16.97 -17.82 -4.85
C SER A 167 -16.10 -16.80 -5.59
N THR A 168 -16.44 -15.52 -5.51
CA THR A 168 -15.52 -14.44 -5.89
C THR A 168 -14.66 -14.09 -4.67
N LEU A 169 -13.34 -14.09 -4.84
CA LEU A 169 -12.36 -13.68 -3.82
C LEU A 169 -12.06 -12.18 -3.87
N GLY A 170 -12.10 -11.59 -5.07
CA GLY A 170 -11.90 -10.15 -5.26
C GLY A 170 -12.21 -9.69 -6.68
N GLU A 171 -12.34 -8.38 -6.86
CA GLU A 171 -12.59 -7.72 -8.14
C GLU A 171 -11.78 -6.43 -8.23
N GLY A 172 -11.29 -6.10 -9.42
CA GLY A 172 -10.48 -4.91 -9.65
C GLY A 172 -10.41 -4.52 -11.13
N THR A 173 -9.66 -3.46 -11.42
CA THR A 173 -9.57 -2.83 -12.76
C THR A 173 -9.13 -3.77 -13.87
N PHE A 174 -8.37 -4.82 -13.54
CA PHE A 174 -7.86 -5.84 -14.47
C PHE A 174 -8.83 -7.01 -14.72
N GLY A 175 -9.77 -7.29 -13.81
CA GLY A 175 -10.54 -8.55 -13.83
C GLY A 175 -11.14 -8.95 -12.48
N ARG A 176 -11.51 -10.23 -12.37
CA ARG A 176 -12.06 -10.86 -11.14
C ARG A 176 -11.16 -12.02 -10.72
N VAL A 177 -11.00 -12.24 -9.42
CA VAL A 177 -10.34 -13.43 -8.86
C VAL A 177 -11.40 -14.29 -8.20
N VAL A 178 -11.50 -15.56 -8.59
CA VAL A 178 -12.48 -16.51 -8.06
C VAL A 178 -11.80 -17.68 -7.34
N GLN A 179 -12.47 -18.24 -6.35
CA GLN A 179 -12.12 -19.54 -5.79
C GLN A 179 -12.71 -20.61 -6.70
N CYS A 180 -11.90 -21.57 -7.14
CA CYS A 180 -12.35 -22.73 -7.90
C CYS A 180 -12.01 -24.05 -7.20
N VAL A 181 -12.72 -25.11 -7.59
CA VAL A 181 -12.26 -26.49 -7.46
C VAL A 181 -11.57 -26.88 -8.77
N ASP A 182 -10.30 -27.30 -8.71
CA ASP A 182 -9.60 -27.90 -9.86
C ASP A 182 -9.82 -29.42 -9.85
N HIS A 183 -10.76 -29.87 -10.69
CA HIS A 183 -11.13 -31.28 -10.79
C HIS A 183 -10.05 -32.17 -11.42
N ARG A 184 -9.01 -31.61 -12.08
CA ARG A 184 -7.83 -32.38 -12.53
C ARG A 184 -6.73 -32.47 -11.45
N ARG A 185 -6.69 -31.53 -10.51
CA ARG A 185 -5.84 -31.59 -9.30
C ARG A 185 -6.58 -32.23 -8.11
N GLY A 186 -7.35 -33.29 -8.35
CA GLY A 186 -8.00 -34.09 -7.30
C GLY A 186 -9.05 -33.35 -6.48
N GLY A 187 -9.62 -32.26 -6.99
CA GLY A 187 -10.57 -31.41 -6.25
C GLY A 187 -9.91 -30.38 -5.35
N ALA A 188 -8.62 -30.10 -5.52
CA ALA A 188 -7.92 -29.05 -4.80
C ALA A 188 -8.57 -27.67 -5.01
N ARG A 189 -8.58 -26.84 -3.96
CA ARG A 189 -9.02 -25.44 -4.05
C ARG A 189 -7.90 -24.61 -4.68
N VAL A 190 -8.25 -23.74 -5.61
CA VAL A 190 -7.32 -22.82 -6.31
C VAL A 190 -7.91 -21.41 -6.35
N ALA A 191 -7.05 -20.41 -6.50
CA ALA A 191 -7.47 -19.07 -6.93
C ALA A 191 -7.30 -18.95 -8.46
N LEU A 192 -8.29 -18.40 -9.16
CA LEU A 192 -8.25 -18.21 -10.62
C LEU A 192 -8.46 -16.72 -10.94
N LYS A 193 -7.42 -16.05 -11.45
CA LYS A 193 -7.42 -14.65 -11.90
C LYS A 193 -7.95 -14.62 -13.34
N ILE A 194 -9.17 -14.11 -13.52
CA ILE A 194 -9.87 -14.01 -14.82
C ILE A 194 -9.79 -12.56 -15.29
N ILE A 195 -8.98 -12.31 -16.32
CA ILE A 195 -8.67 -10.99 -16.85
C ILE A 195 -9.76 -10.50 -17.81
N LYS A 196 -10.08 -9.19 -17.78
CA LYS A 196 -11.02 -8.56 -18.72
C LYS A 196 -10.58 -8.78 -20.18
N ASN A 197 -11.53 -8.99 -21.10
CA ASN A 197 -11.32 -9.21 -22.54
C ASN A 197 -10.94 -7.92 -23.31
N VAL A 198 -9.98 -7.16 -22.79
CA VAL A 198 -9.51 -5.89 -23.36
C VAL A 198 -8.00 -5.99 -23.56
N GLU A 199 -7.51 -5.76 -24.78
CA GLU A 199 -6.16 -6.21 -25.17
C GLU A 199 -5.04 -5.69 -24.26
N LYS A 200 -5.11 -4.43 -23.81
CA LYS A 200 -4.14 -3.84 -22.85
C LYS A 200 -3.97 -4.65 -21.54
N TYR A 201 -5.04 -5.29 -21.05
CA TYR A 201 -5.00 -6.11 -19.83
C TYR A 201 -4.52 -7.53 -20.14
N LYS A 202 -4.79 -8.04 -21.34
CA LYS A 202 -4.32 -9.34 -21.82
C LYS A 202 -2.82 -9.31 -22.15
N GLU A 203 -2.31 -8.19 -22.67
CA GLU A 203 -0.88 -7.93 -22.83
C GLU A 203 -0.17 -7.88 -21.47
N ALA A 204 -0.70 -7.14 -20.50
CA ALA A 204 -0.17 -7.13 -19.13
C ALA A 204 -0.18 -8.54 -18.48
N ALA A 205 -1.27 -9.29 -18.64
CA ALA A 205 -1.37 -10.67 -18.14
C ALA A 205 -0.37 -11.63 -18.79
N ARG A 206 -0.02 -11.45 -20.08
CA ARG A 206 1.04 -12.25 -20.74
C ARG A 206 2.43 -11.94 -20.17
N LEU A 207 2.70 -10.68 -19.80
CA LEU A 207 3.94 -10.33 -19.08
C LEU A 207 3.96 -10.93 -17.67
N GLU A 208 2.86 -10.87 -16.93
CA GLU A 208 2.70 -11.52 -15.62
C GLU A 208 2.95 -13.03 -15.70
N ILE A 209 2.37 -13.72 -16.70
CA ILE A 209 2.60 -15.15 -16.97
C ILE A 209 4.08 -15.43 -17.22
N ASN A 210 4.76 -14.68 -18.09
CA ASN A 210 6.18 -14.89 -18.38
C ASN A 210 7.06 -14.77 -17.12
N VAL A 211 6.73 -13.83 -16.22
CA VAL A 211 7.41 -13.67 -14.93
C VAL A 211 7.12 -14.84 -14.00
N LEU A 212 5.86 -15.27 -13.88
CA LEU A 212 5.43 -16.40 -13.05
C LEU A 212 6.02 -17.74 -13.51
N GLU A 213 6.08 -18.00 -14.83
CA GLU A 213 6.77 -19.17 -15.38
C GLU A 213 8.24 -19.17 -14.99
N LYS A 214 8.91 -18.00 -15.04
CA LYS A 214 10.33 -17.91 -14.68
C LYS A 214 10.59 -18.03 -13.18
N ILE A 215 9.68 -17.56 -12.33
CA ILE A 215 9.70 -17.78 -10.88
C ILE A 215 9.55 -19.28 -10.58
N ASN A 216 8.54 -19.94 -11.18
CA ASN A 216 8.31 -21.38 -11.02
C ASN A 216 9.49 -22.24 -11.51
N GLU A 217 10.13 -21.88 -12.64
CA GLU A 217 11.33 -22.57 -13.15
C GLU A 217 12.50 -22.47 -12.16
N LYS A 218 12.62 -21.34 -11.46
CA LYS A 218 13.71 -21.03 -10.53
C LYS A 218 13.48 -21.54 -9.11
N ASP A 219 12.23 -21.78 -8.74
CA ASP A 219 11.85 -22.29 -7.41
C ASP A 219 10.66 -23.27 -7.48
N PRO A 220 10.85 -24.48 -8.06
CA PRO A 220 9.79 -25.48 -8.16
C PRO A 220 9.29 -25.97 -6.79
N ASP A 221 10.09 -25.81 -5.73
CA ASP A 221 9.78 -26.25 -4.36
C ASP A 221 9.10 -25.16 -3.50
N ASN A 222 8.89 -23.95 -4.02
CA ASN A 222 8.36 -22.77 -3.28
C ASN A 222 9.12 -22.45 -1.97
N LYS A 223 10.45 -22.51 -2.03
CA LYS A 223 11.37 -22.17 -0.91
C LYS A 223 11.56 -20.67 -0.71
N ASN A 224 11.16 -19.86 -1.69
CA ASN A 224 11.30 -18.40 -1.73
C ASN A 224 9.94 -17.68 -1.72
N LEU A 225 8.87 -18.38 -1.33
CA LEU A 225 7.64 -17.78 -0.81
C LEU A 225 6.93 -16.82 -1.79
N CYS A 226 7.09 -17.04 -3.09
CA CYS A 226 6.32 -16.37 -4.13
C CYS A 226 5.09 -17.23 -4.47
N VAL A 227 3.97 -16.63 -4.86
CA VAL A 227 2.76 -17.41 -5.19
C VAL A 227 3.02 -18.35 -6.36
N GLN A 228 2.76 -19.64 -6.17
CA GLN A 228 2.88 -20.62 -7.26
C GLN A 228 1.73 -20.47 -8.25
N MET A 229 2.08 -20.15 -9.50
CA MET A 229 1.18 -20.34 -10.64
C MET A 229 1.07 -21.85 -10.93
N PHE A 230 -0.15 -22.32 -11.12
CA PHE A 230 -0.49 -23.74 -11.32
C PHE A 230 -0.85 -24.09 -12.77
N ASP A 231 -1.35 -23.12 -13.53
CA ASP A 231 -1.75 -23.25 -14.93
C ASP A 231 -2.11 -21.86 -15.49
N TRP A 232 -2.16 -21.72 -16.82
CA TRP A 232 -2.79 -20.57 -17.48
C TRP A 232 -3.44 -20.96 -18.81
N PHE A 233 -4.50 -20.26 -19.20
CA PHE A 233 -5.23 -20.54 -20.43
C PHE A 233 -5.97 -19.32 -20.97
N ASP A 234 -6.27 -19.31 -22.26
CA ASP A 234 -7.31 -18.44 -22.83
C ASP A 234 -8.68 -19.13 -22.67
N TYR A 235 -9.69 -18.37 -22.24
CA TYR A 235 -11.08 -18.78 -22.20
C TYR A 235 -11.94 -17.71 -22.89
N HIS A 236 -12.28 -17.95 -24.16
CA HIS A 236 -13.11 -17.05 -24.98
C HIS A 236 -12.56 -15.63 -25.15
N GLY A 237 -11.24 -15.46 -25.02
CA GLY A 237 -10.55 -14.18 -25.03
C GLY A 237 -10.15 -13.68 -23.64
N HIS A 238 -10.65 -14.27 -22.54
CA HIS A 238 -10.14 -13.98 -21.21
C HIS A 238 -8.85 -14.74 -20.94
N MET A 239 -7.77 -14.03 -20.58
CA MET A 239 -6.60 -14.68 -20.00
C MET A 239 -6.97 -15.13 -18.57
N CYS A 240 -6.79 -16.41 -18.27
CA CYS A 240 -7.08 -17.02 -16.98
C CYS A 240 -5.78 -17.59 -16.39
N ILE A 241 -5.45 -17.22 -15.16
CA ILE A 241 -4.24 -17.67 -14.46
C ILE A 241 -4.65 -18.36 -13.14
N SER A 242 -4.25 -19.63 -12.97
CA SER A 242 -4.54 -20.44 -11.79
C SER A 242 -3.38 -20.38 -10.80
N PHE A 243 -3.67 -20.28 -9.51
CA PHE A 243 -2.69 -20.17 -8.42
C PHE A 243 -3.01 -21.11 -7.25
N GLU A 244 -2.05 -21.32 -6.35
CA GLU A 244 -2.34 -21.79 -4.98
C GLU A 244 -3.40 -20.89 -4.30
N LEU A 245 -4.35 -21.49 -3.56
CA LEU A 245 -5.31 -20.70 -2.78
C LEU A 245 -4.66 -20.28 -1.45
N LEU A 246 -4.74 -19.00 -1.15
CA LEU A 246 -4.20 -18.36 0.06
C LEU A 246 -5.33 -17.77 0.92
N GLY A 247 -4.98 -17.33 2.13
CA GLY A 247 -5.85 -16.59 3.04
C GLY A 247 -5.94 -15.10 2.70
N LEU A 248 -6.35 -14.30 3.69
CA LEU A 248 -6.44 -12.83 3.56
C LEU A 248 -5.07 -12.19 3.26
N SER A 249 -5.12 -11.01 2.63
CA SER A 249 -3.98 -10.09 2.59
C SER A 249 -3.63 -9.60 3.99
N THR A 250 -2.38 -9.20 4.23
CA THR A 250 -1.99 -8.61 5.52
C THR A 250 -2.68 -7.26 5.76
N PHE A 251 -3.04 -6.54 4.69
CA PHE A 251 -3.90 -5.36 4.74
C PHE A 251 -5.30 -5.70 5.25
N ASP A 252 -6.00 -6.65 4.61
CA ASP A 252 -7.37 -6.98 4.96
C ASP A 252 -7.46 -7.57 6.36
N PHE A 253 -6.50 -8.41 6.77
CA PHE A 253 -6.42 -8.88 8.16
C PHE A 253 -6.23 -7.72 9.16
N LEU A 254 -5.34 -6.78 8.88
CA LEU A 254 -5.08 -5.61 9.73
C LEU A 254 -6.34 -4.73 9.87
N LYS A 255 -7.03 -4.48 8.75
CA LYS A 255 -8.32 -3.77 8.65
C LYS A 255 -9.43 -4.49 9.42
N ASP A 256 -9.56 -5.81 9.27
CA ASP A 256 -10.51 -6.65 10.02
C ASP A 256 -10.19 -6.70 11.53
N ASN A 257 -8.91 -6.50 11.89
CA ASN A 257 -8.43 -6.29 13.25
C ASN A 257 -8.57 -4.82 13.71
N ASN A 258 -9.42 -4.01 13.08
CA ASN A 258 -9.65 -2.59 13.39
C ASN A 258 -8.37 -1.73 13.37
N TYR A 259 -7.40 -2.06 12.50
CA TYR A 259 -6.08 -1.43 12.39
C TYR A 259 -5.23 -1.54 13.68
N LEU A 260 -5.43 -2.61 14.46
CA LEU A 260 -4.54 -2.96 15.56
C LEU A 260 -3.25 -3.62 15.03
N PRO A 261 -2.05 -3.09 15.35
CA PRO A 261 -0.79 -3.58 14.79
C PRO A 261 -0.47 -5.02 15.20
N TYR A 262 0.34 -5.68 14.38
CA TYR A 262 0.83 -7.01 14.65
C TYR A 262 1.83 -7.02 15.82
N PRO A 263 1.82 -8.02 16.72
CA PRO A 263 2.85 -8.22 17.72
C PRO A 263 4.25 -8.29 17.10
N ILE A 264 5.27 -7.74 17.76
CA ILE A 264 6.62 -7.60 17.16
C ILE A 264 7.27 -8.93 16.73
N HIS A 265 6.91 -10.05 17.35
CA HIS A 265 7.36 -11.38 16.90
C HIS A 265 6.74 -11.77 15.53
N GLN A 266 5.50 -11.37 15.26
CA GLN A 266 4.83 -11.56 13.97
C GLN A 266 5.39 -10.62 12.91
N VAL A 267 5.60 -9.34 13.27
CA VAL A 267 6.31 -8.36 12.42
C VAL A 267 7.67 -8.91 12.00
N ARG A 268 8.45 -9.46 12.94
CA ARG A 268 9.76 -10.08 12.67
C ARG A 268 9.67 -11.22 11.66
N HIS A 269 8.76 -12.17 11.85
CA HIS A 269 8.69 -13.33 10.97
C HIS A 269 8.16 -12.98 9.57
N MET A 270 7.16 -12.08 9.47
CA MET A 270 6.69 -11.59 8.17
C MET A 270 7.75 -10.75 7.44
N ALA A 271 8.48 -9.88 8.16
CA ALA A 271 9.57 -9.09 7.59
C ALA A 271 10.72 -9.96 7.07
N PHE A 272 11.09 -11.03 7.78
CA PHE A 272 12.13 -11.98 7.35
C PHE A 272 11.74 -12.68 6.04
N GLN A 273 10.53 -13.26 6.00
CA GLN A 273 10.00 -13.93 4.81
C GLN A 273 9.87 -12.99 3.61
N LEU A 274 9.44 -11.74 3.83
CA LEU A 274 9.36 -10.71 2.79
C LEU A 274 10.75 -10.35 2.23
N CYS A 275 11.75 -10.19 3.11
CA CYS A 275 13.14 -9.98 2.68
C CYS A 275 13.69 -11.20 1.89
N GLN A 276 13.38 -12.43 2.32
CA GLN A 276 13.78 -13.66 1.64
C GLN A 276 13.17 -13.76 0.23
N ALA A 277 11.85 -13.58 0.12
CA ALA A 277 11.13 -13.68 -1.15
C ALA A 277 11.62 -12.64 -2.16
N VAL A 278 11.70 -11.37 -1.75
CA VAL A 278 12.08 -10.28 -2.66
C VAL A 278 13.58 -10.32 -2.99
N LYS A 279 14.45 -10.82 -2.10
CA LYS A 279 15.86 -11.09 -2.45
C LYS A 279 15.96 -12.10 -3.60
N PHE A 280 15.16 -13.17 -3.59
CA PHE A 280 15.16 -14.15 -4.68
C PHE A 280 14.76 -13.53 -6.04
N LEU A 281 13.84 -12.55 -6.05
CA LEU A 281 13.53 -11.78 -7.26
C LEU A 281 14.76 -10.96 -7.72
N HIS A 282 15.39 -10.24 -6.79
CA HIS A 282 16.56 -9.38 -7.05
C HIS A 282 17.80 -10.17 -7.53
N ASP A 283 18.01 -11.37 -6.98
CA ASP A 283 19.03 -12.32 -7.43
C ASP A 283 18.79 -12.74 -8.89
N ASN A 284 17.52 -12.97 -9.27
CA ASN A 284 17.09 -13.31 -10.63
C ASN A 284 16.87 -12.10 -11.57
N LYS A 285 17.34 -10.91 -11.20
CA LYS A 285 17.29 -9.67 -12.02
C LYS A 285 15.87 -9.21 -12.34
N LEU A 286 14.96 -9.37 -11.37
CA LEU A 286 13.58 -8.92 -11.40
C LEU A 286 13.34 -7.96 -10.22
N THR A 287 12.67 -6.83 -10.48
CA THR A 287 12.18 -5.88 -9.47
C THR A 287 10.66 -5.99 -9.42
N HIS A 288 10.04 -6.05 -8.23
CA HIS A 288 8.59 -6.24 -8.09
C HIS A 288 7.80 -4.96 -8.38
N THR A 289 8.38 -3.81 -8.01
CA THR A 289 7.87 -2.44 -8.17
C THR A 289 6.61 -2.09 -7.38
N ASP A 290 5.62 -2.97 -7.25
CA ASP A 290 4.36 -2.74 -6.51
C ASP A 290 4.18 -3.62 -5.25
N LEU A 291 5.18 -3.62 -4.37
CA LEU A 291 5.05 -4.20 -3.03
C LEU A 291 4.22 -3.30 -2.12
N LYS A 292 3.20 -3.91 -1.48
CA LYS A 292 2.26 -3.28 -0.55
C LYS A 292 1.59 -4.36 0.32
N PRO A 293 1.02 -4.05 1.50
CA PRO A 293 0.35 -5.03 2.38
C PRO A 293 -0.80 -5.80 1.71
N GLU A 294 -1.46 -5.22 0.71
CA GLU A 294 -2.49 -5.89 -0.09
C GLU A 294 -1.91 -7.02 -0.97
N ASN A 295 -0.64 -6.91 -1.37
CA ASN A 295 0.08 -7.87 -2.23
C ASN A 295 0.92 -8.88 -1.40
N ILE A 296 0.78 -8.89 -0.07
CA ILE A 296 1.33 -9.92 0.82
C ILE A 296 0.16 -10.69 1.44
N LEU A 297 0.03 -11.98 1.13
CA LEU A 297 -1.08 -12.82 1.63
C LEU A 297 -0.57 -13.84 2.63
N PHE A 298 -1.39 -14.15 3.64
CA PHE A 298 -1.14 -15.28 4.53
C PHE A 298 -1.41 -16.61 3.80
N VAL A 299 -0.58 -17.63 4.06
CA VAL A 299 -0.86 -19.01 3.61
C VAL A 299 -2.13 -19.55 4.28
N ASN A 300 -2.34 -19.20 5.56
CA ASN A 300 -3.62 -19.34 6.24
C ASN A 300 -3.79 -18.16 7.22
N SER A 301 -4.91 -17.45 7.10
CA SER A 301 -5.27 -16.28 7.93
C SER A 301 -6.16 -16.62 9.14
N ASP A 302 -6.26 -17.88 9.54
CA ASP A 302 -6.90 -18.31 10.79
C ASP A 302 -6.31 -17.55 11.99
N TYR A 303 -7.18 -17.11 12.90
CA TYR A 303 -6.81 -16.28 14.05
C TYR A 303 -7.33 -16.80 15.38
N GLU A 304 -6.78 -16.23 16.45
CA GLU A 304 -7.28 -16.31 17.82
C GLU A 304 -7.81 -14.94 18.22
N LEU A 305 -8.87 -14.92 19.00
CA LEU A 305 -9.52 -13.69 19.48
C LEU A 305 -9.23 -13.55 20.97
N THR A 306 -8.54 -12.47 21.36
CA THR A 306 -8.22 -12.16 22.75
C THR A 306 -8.78 -10.79 23.12
N TYR A 307 -9.22 -10.61 24.38
CA TYR A 307 -9.74 -9.32 24.82
C TYR A 307 -8.58 -8.43 25.30
N ASN A 308 -8.28 -7.35 24.55
CA ASN A 308 -7.25 -6.41 24.97
C ASN A 308 -7.80 -5.48 26.08
N LEU A 309 -7.35 -5.70 27.32
CA LEU A 309 -7.76 -4.94 28.51
C LEU A 309 -7.42 -3.45 28.45
N GLU A 310 -6.32 -3.06 27.79
CA GLU A 310 -5.89 -1.66 27.67
C GLU A 310 -6.74 -0.91 26.64
N LYS A 311 -6.91 -1.51 25.45
CA LYS A 311 -7.63 -0.97 24.29
C LYS A 311 -9.15 -1.17 24.39
N LYS A 312 -9.59 -1.97 25.36
CA LYS A 312 -10.99 -2.33 25.72
C LYS A 312 -11.81 -2.85 24.54
N ARG A 313 -11.20 -3.71 23.74
CA ARG A 313 -11.77 -4.29 22.52
C ARG A 313 -11.13 -5.65 22.25
N ASP A 314 -11.80 -6.48 21.46
CA ASP A 314 -11.22 -7.72 20.97
C ASP A 314 -10.08 -7.44 19.96
N GLU A 315 -9.06 -8.29 19.99
CA GLU A 315 -7.86 -8.23 19.17
C GLU A 315 -7.62 -9.61 18.54
N ARG A 316 -7.44 -9.62 17.21
CA ARG A 316 -7.13 -10.83 16.45
C ARG A 316 -5.62 -11.02 16.38
N SER A 317 -5.15 -12.22 16.72
CA SER A 317 -3.77 -12.67 16.50
C SER A 317 -3.79 -13.78 15.45
N VAL A 318 -3.03 -13.66 14.36
CA VAL A 318 -2.96 -14.72 13.34
C VAL A 318 -2.19 -15.93 13.89
N LYS A 319 -2.71 -17.14 13.69
CA LYS A 319 -2.11 -18.39 14.20
C LYS A 319 -0.83 -18.78 13.47
N SER A 320 -0.79 -18.49 12.17
CA SER A 320 0.39 -18.71 11.33
C SER A 320 0.75 -17.43 10.62
N THR A 321 2.00 -17.00 10.79
CA THR A 321 2.57 -15.83 10.09
C THR A 321 3.27 -16.21 8.80
N ALA A 322 3.01 -17.42 8.26
CA ALA A 322 3.51 -17.84 6.96
C ALA A 322 2.85 -17.03 5.84
N VAL A 323 3.64 -16.42 4.95
CA VAL A 323 3.15 -15.52 3.90
C VAL A 323 3.60 -15.91 2.48
N ARG A 324 3.00 -15.25 1.49
CA ARG A 324 3.38 -15.24 0.07
C ARG A 324 3.40 -13.82 -0.47
N VAL A 325 4.33 -13.56 -1.39
CA VAL A 325 4.30 -12.37 -2.29
C VAL A 325 3.44 -12.70 -3.51
N VAL A 326 2.53 -11.80 -3.90
CA VAL A 326 1.59 -11.98 -5.02
C VAL A 326 1.56 -10.76 -5.96
N ASP A 327 0.87 -10.90 -7.10
CA ASP A 327 0.62 -9.83 -8.09
C ASP A 327 1.87 -9.28 -8.80
N PHE A 328 2.51 -10.18 -9.56
CA PHE A 328 3.70 -9.89 -10.37
C PHE A 328 3.41 -9.10 -11.66
N GLY A 329 2.17 -8.61 -11.86
CA GLY A 329 1.75 -7.88 -13.07
C GLY A 329 2.41 -6.51 -13.28
N SER A 330 3.14 -6.00 -12.29
CA SER A 330 4.00 -4.80 -12.39
C SER A 330 5.49 -5.10 -12.21
N ALA A 331 5.88 -6.38 -12.17
CA ALA A 331 7.29 -6.75 -12.08
C ALA A 331 8.04 -6.42 -13.39
N THR A 332 9.34 -6.13 -13.30
CA THR A 332 10.15 -5.72 -14.45
C THR A 332 11.56 -6.29 -14.32
N PHE A 333 12.08 -6.91 -15.38
CA PHE A 333 13.46 -7.40 -15.41
C PHE A 333 14.46 -6.25 -15.68
N ASP A 334 15.68 -6.36 -15.18
CA ASP A 334 16.76 -5.36 -15.32
C ASP A 334 17.06 -4.93 -16.79
N HIS A 335 16.65 -5.74 -17.77
CA HIS A 335 16.88 -5.51 -19.21
C HIS A 335 15.65 -4.98 -19.97
N GLU A 336 14.51 -4.81 -19.31
CA GLU A 336 13.25 -4.36 -19.90
C GLU A 336 13.04 -2.83 -19.80
N HIS A 337 11.97 -2.33 -20.42
CA HIS A 337 11.63 -0.92 -20.33
C HIS A 337 11.11 -0.54 -18.93
N HIS A 338 11.91 0.25 -18.20
CA HIS A 338 11.55 0.74 -16.88
C HIS A 338 10.59 1.94 -16.98
N SER A 339 9.31 1.73 -16.66
CA SER A 339 8.28 2.77 -16.56
C SER A 339 8.68 3.89 -15.59
N THR A 340 8.51 5.15 -15.99
CA THR A 340 8.97 6.32 -15.21
C THR A 340 8.38 6.40 -13.79
N ILE A 341 7.12 5.99 -13.63
CA ILE A 341 6.39 5.98 -12.35
C ILE A 341 5.90 4.56 -12.10
N VAL A 342 6.30 3.98 -10.97
CA VAL A 342 5.88 2.67 -10.46
C VAL A 342 5.47 2.78 -8.98
N SER A 343 5.08 1.66 -8.36
CA SER A 343 4.62 1.54 -6.97
C SER A 343 3.33 2.27 -6.61
N THR A 344 2.51 1.63 -5.81
CA THR A 344 1.40 2.24 -5.07
C THR A 344 1.92 3.36 -4.17
N ARG A 345 1.23 4.51 -4.15
CA ARG A 345 1.81 5.81 -3.77
C ARG A 345 2.45 5.83 -2.37
N HIS A 346 1.82 5.20 -1.37
CA HIS A 346 2.28 5.23 0.04
C HIS A 346 3.62 4.49 0.26
N TYR A 347 3.99 3.60 -0.65
CA TYR A 347 5.20 2.77 -0.58
C TYR A 347 6.27 3.20 -1.60
N ARG A 348 6.01 4.27 -2.38
CA ARG A 348 6.84 4.71 -3.51
C ARG A 348 8.13 5.39 -3.04
N ALA A 349 9.27 4.84 -3.48
CA ALA A 349 10.61 5.34 -3.16
C ALA A 349 10.90 6.76 -3.71
N PRO A 350 11.76 7.55 -3.03
CA PRO A 350 12.04 8.95 -3.40
C PRO A 350 12.65 9.10 -4.79
N GLU A 351 13.49 8.17 -5.23
CA GLU A 351 14.07 8.18 -6.58
C GLU A 351 13.04 8.04 -7.71
N VAL A 352 11.90 7.37 -7.45
CA VAL A 352 10.76 7.26 -8.38
C VAL A 352 10.01 8.59 -8.44
N ILE A 353 9.69 9.18 -7.28
CA ILE A 353 9.01 10.50 -7.20
C ILE A 353 9.83 11.61 -7.88
N LEU A 354 11.15 11.50 -7.77
CA LEU A 354 12.12 12.45 -8.32
C LEU A 354 12.60 12.09 -9.74
N GLU A 355 12.10 11.02 -10.37
CA GLU A 355 12.49 10.58 -11.72
C GLU A 355 14.01 10.49 -11.92
N LEU A 356 14.69 9.87 -10.96
CA LEU A 356 16.15 9.67 -10.96
C LEU A 356 16.58 8.34 -11.60
N GLY A 357 15.62 7.53 -12.04
CA GLY A 357 15.79 6.10 -12.31
C GLY A 357 15.58 5.27 -11.04
N TRP A 358 15.15 4.02 -11.22
CA TRP A 358 14.93 3.04 -10.16
C TRP A 358 15.37 1.64 -10.63
N SER A 359 15.62 0.75 -9.68
CA SER A 359 15.82 -0.70 -9.85
C SER A 359 15.51 -1.36 -8.50
N GLN A 360 16.02 -2.57 -8.23
CA GLN A 360 15.82 -3.34 -7.00
C GLN A 360 15.69 -2.56 -5.67
N PRO A 361 16.49 -1.49 -5.39
CA PRO A 361 16.36 -0.74 -4.14
C PRO A 361 14.99 -0.08 -3.90
N CYS A 362 14.15 0.14 -4.93
CA CYS A 362 12.80 0.69 -4.70
C CYS A 362 11.92 -0.26 -3.91
N ASP A 363 12.04 -1.58 -4.14
CA ASP A 363 11.32 -2.60 -3.37
C ASP A 363 11.73 -2.58 -1.89
N VAL A 364 13.00 -2.31 -1.58
CA VAL A 364 13.49 -2.20 -0.20
C VAL A 364 12.82 -1.06 0.55
N TRP A 365 12.61 0.08 -0.11
CA TRP A 365 11.89 1.22 0.47
C TRP A 365 10.42 0.84 0.76
N SER A 366 9.77 0.16 -0.18
CA SER A 366 8.41 -0.36 0.02
C SER A 366 8.34 -1.30 1.23
N ILE A 367 9.31 -2.21 1.36
CA ILE A 367 9.43 -3.12 2.51
C ILE A 367 9.61 -2.34 3.82
N GLY A 368 10.44 -1.30 3.87
CA GLY A 368 10.58 -0.42 5.03
C GLY A 368 9.25 0.24 5.46
N CYS A 369 8.46 0.70 4.49
CA CYS A 369 7.12 1.26 4.74
C CYS A 369 6.13 0.19 5.24
N ILE A 370 6.13 -1.01 4.64
CA ILE A 370 5.27 -2.15 5.02
C ILE A 370 5.56 -2.60 6.45
N ILE A 371 6.85 -2.74 6.81
CA ILE A 371 7.27 -3.18 8.15
C ILE A 371 6.88 -2.15 9.22
N PHE A 372 6.99 -0.85 8.91
CA PHE A 372 6.46 0.22 9.78
C PHE A 372 4.95 0.08 9.97
N GLU A 373 4.19 -0.11 8.90
CA GLU A 373 2.73 -0.21 8.94
C GLU A 373 2.24 -1.44 9.72
N TYR A 374 2.89 -2.59 9.57
CA TYR A 374 2.61 -3.77 10.41
C TYR A 374 2.82 -3.49 11.90
N TYR A 375 3.77 -2.62 12.25
CA TYR A 375 4.16 -2.31 13.62
C TYR A 375 3.31 -1.21 14.28
N VAL A 376 2.79 -0.24 13.52
CA VAL A 376 1.94 0.85 14.07
C VAL A 376 0.46 0.76 13.72
N GLY A 377 0.10 -0.03 12.70
CA GLY A 377 -1.27 -0.23 12.21
C GLY A 377 -1.75 0.78 11.15
N PHE A 378 -0.86 1.62 10.62
CA PHE A 378 -1.20 2.65 9.61
C PHE A 378 -0.01 3.00 8.71
N THR A 379 -0.30 3.46 7.48
CA THR A 379 0.70 3.84 6.47
C THR A 379 1.67 4.91 6.96
N LEU A 380 2.96 4.80 6.61
CA LEU A 380 3.98 5.80 6.96
C LEU A 380 3.75 7.15 6.24
N PHE A 381 3.27 7.09 5.00
CA PHE A 381 3.13 8.23 4.09
C PHE A 381 1.71 8.34 3.50
N GLN A 382 0.72 8.62 4.36
CA GLN A 382 -0.67 8.85 3.96
C GLN A 382 -0.83 10.19 3.20
N THR A 383 -0.72 10.16 1.87
CA THR A 383 -0.86 11.34 0.99
C THR A 383 -1.23 10.96 -0.44
N HIS A 384 -1.83 11.90 -1.17
CA HIS A 384 -2.17 11.77 -2.59
C HIS A 384 -1.39 12.73 -3.52
N ASP A 385 -0.45 13.54 -3.01
CA ASP A 385 0.42 14.43 -3.79
C ASP A 385 1.91 14.03 -3.71
N ASN A 386 2.72 14.42 -4.70
CA ASN A 386 4.16 14.17 -4.74
C ASN A 386 4.96 15.15 -3.87
N ARG A 387 4.57 16.43 -3.80
CA ARG A 387 5.29 17.45 -3.03
C ARG A 387 4.98 17.30 -1.53
N GLU A 388 3.73 16.98 -1.19
CA GLU A 388 3.36 16.58 0.18
C GLU A 388 4.10 15.31 0.62
N HIS A 389 4.20 14.27 -0.21
CA HIS A 389 4.97 13.07 0.13
C HIS A 389 6.45 13.39 0.43
N LEU A 390 7.10 14.22 -0.39
CA LEU A 390 8.47 14.67 -0.11
C LEU A 390 8.57 15.48 1.20
N ALA A 391 7.54 16.26 1.56
CA ALA A 391 7.49 16.98 2.83
C ALA A 391 7.29 16.03 4.04
N MET A 392 6.50 14.98 3.89
CA MET A 392 6.37 13.92 4.90
C MET A 392 7.71 13.17 5.08
N MET A 393 8.39 12.83 3.99
CA MET A 393 9.75 12.25 4.05
C MET A 393 10.72 13.18 4.80
N GLU A 394 10.83 14.47 4.44
CA GLU A 394 11.74 15.40 5.12
C GLU A 394 11.41 15.57 6.61
N ARG A 395 10.12 15.45 6.97
CA ARG A 395 9.62 15.57 8.34
C ARG A 395 9.86 14.32 9.21
N ILE A 396 9.99 13.14 8.60
CA ILE A 396 10.14 11.85 9.27
C ILE A 396 11.60 11.38 9.30
N LEU A 397 12.32 11.53 8.18
CA LEU A 397 13.64 10.98 7.93
C LEU A 397 14.76 12.04 7.93
N GLY A 398 14.41 13.33 7.92
CA GLY A 398 15.36 14.44 7.73
C GLY A 398 15.53 14.83 6.25
N PRO A 399 16.36 15.84 5.94
CA PRO A 399 16.36 16.53 4.65
C PRO A 399 16.80 15.65 3.47
N ILE A 400 16.18 15.85 2.31
CA ILE A 400 16.51 15.11 1.08
C ILE A 400 17.95 15.44 0.65
N PRO A 401 18.81 14.45 0.35
CA PRO A 401 20.20 14.69 -0.06
C PRO A 401 20.31 15.63 -1.26
N SER A 402 21.08 16.71 -1.12
CA SER A 402 21.24 17.73 -2.17
C SER A 402 21.88 17.20 -3.47
N ARG A 403 22.40 15.97 -3.48
CA ARG A 403 22.82 15.26 -4.70
C ARG A 403 21.61 14.80 -5.55
N MET A 404 20.52 14.37 -4.91
CA MET A 404 19.27 13.98 -5.55
C MET A 404 18.53 15.23 -6.06
N ILE A 405 18.41 16.27 -5.23
CA ILE A 405 17.79 17.55 -5.59
C ILE A 405 18.45 18.19 -6.82
N ARG A 406 19.78 18.09 -6.97
CA ARG A 406 20.49 18.61 -8.16
C ARG A 406 20.38 17.73 -9.41
N LYS A 407 19.94 16.47 -9.30
CA LYS A 407 19.81 15.54 -10.44
C LYS A 407 18.39 15.39 -10.96
N THR A 408 17.37 15.67 -10.13
CA THR A 408 15.97 15.44 -10.52
C THR A 408 15.51 16.36 -11.65
N ARG A 409 14.65 15.85 -12.53
CA ARG A 409 13.90 16.66 -13.50
C ARG A 409 12.77 17.46 -12.83
N LYS A 410 12.34 17.07 -11.63
CA LYS A 410 11.27 17.71 -10.86
C LYS A 410 11.72 18.96 -10.08
N GLN A 411 12.54 19.82 -10.71
CA GLN A 411 13.01 21.08 -10.10
C GLN A 411 11.85 21.97 -9.60
N LYS A 412 10.65 21.86 -10.19
CA LYS A 412 9.42 22.52 -9.72
C LYS A 412 8.95 22.16 -8.30
N TYR A 413 9.60 21.23 -7.60
CA TYR A 413 9.34 20.94 -6.18
C TYR A 413 10.33 21.64 -5.24
N PHE A 414 11.34 22.34 -5.75
CA PHE A 414 12.45 22.85 -4.95
C PHE A 414 12.75 24.33 -5.23
N TYR A 415 13.05 25.08 -4.17
CA TYR A 415 13.54 26.46 -4.27
C TYR A 415 14.85 26.61 -3.50
N ARG A 416 15.88 27.18 -4.15
CA ARG A 416 17.24 27.37 -3.59
C ARG A 416 17.84 26.09 -2.95
N GLY A 417 17.52 24.91 -3.49
CA GLY A 417 18.04 23.62 -3.03
C GLY A 417 17.35 23.04 -1.78
N ARG A 418 16.18 23.57 -1.40
CA ARG A 418 15.28 23.02 -0.37
C ARG A 418 13.90 22.75 -0.96
N LEU A 419 13.08 21.92 -0.32
CA LEU A 419 11.70 21.68 -0.76
C LEU A 419 10.89 23.00 -0.70
N ASP A 420 10.13 23.27 -1.75
CA ASP A 420 9.24 24.43 -1.88
C ASP A 420 7.92 24.17 -1.15
N TRP A 421 7.93 24.21 0.19
CA TRP A 421 6.80 23.79 1.02
C TRP A 421 6.38 24.87 2.03
N ASP A 422 5.12 25.31 1.97
CA ASP A 422 4.56 26.25 2.94
C ASP A 422 3.83 25.52 4.07
N GLU A 423 4.50 25.50 5.22
CA GLU A 423 4.03 25.00 6.51
C GLU A 423 2.74 25.66 7.05
N ASN A 424 2.33 26.82 6.51
CA ASN A 424 1.14 27.54 6.98
C ASN A 424 -0.17 27.06 6.31
N THR A 425 -0.05 26.38 5.16
CA THR A 425 -1.18 25.77 4.44
C THR A 425 -1.90 24.68 5.25
N SER A 426 -3.07 24.26 4.78
CA SER A 426 -3.79 23.10 5.33
C SER A 426 -2.95 21.81 5.27
N ALA A 427 -2.32 21.54 4.13
CA ALA A 427 -1.42 20.40 3.94
C ALA A 427 -0.14 20.53 4.80
N GLY A 428 0.50 21.69 4.81
CA GLY A 428 1.67 21.97 5.64
C GLY A 428 1.40 21.78 7.14
N ARG A 429 0.20 22.15 7.59
CA ARG A 429 -0.30 21.87 8.93
C ARG A 429 -0.54 20.38 9.18
N TYR A 430 -1.20 19.68 8.25
CA TYR A 430 -1.42 18.24 8.34
C TYR A 430 -0.10 17.46 8.50
N VAL A 431 0.90 17.77 7.66
CA VAL A 431 2.25 17.17 7.74
C VAL A 431 2.90 17.50 9.09
N ARG A 432 2.91 18.77 9.54
CA ARG A 432 3.53 19.16 10.82
C ARG A 432 2.91 18.45 12.03
N GLU A 433 1.60 18.27 12.04
CA GLU A 433 0.84 17.71 13.18
C GLU A 433 0.87 16.18 13.24
N ASN A 434 0.90 15.48 12.09
CA ASN A 434 0.81 14.02 12.03
C ASN A 434 2.16 13.33 11.77
N CYS A 435 3.08 13.97 11.05
CA CYS A 435 4.42 13.41 10.77
C CYS A 435 5.43 13.84 11.84
N LYS A 436 6.20 12.87 12.35
CA LYS A 436 7.21 13.01 13.40
C LYS A 436 8.51 12.30 12.98
N PRO A 437 9.69 12.71 13.49
CA PRO A 437 10.93 11.95 13.29
C PRO A 437 10.76 10.47 13.66
N LEU A 438 11.26 9.56 12.81
CA LEU A 438 10.84 8.14 12.78
C LEU A 438 10.84 7.44 14.15
N ARG A 439 11.91 7.54 14.95
CA ARG A 439 11.98 6.90 16.28
C ARG A 439 10.92 7.39 17.29
N ARG A 440 10.16 8.45 17.01
CA ARG A 440 8.99 8.86 17.83
C ARG A 440 7.75 7.99 17.64
N TYR A 441 7.79 6.97 16.77
CA TYR A 441 6.76 5.94 16.64
C TYR A 441 7.10 4.64 17.39
N LEU A 442 8.23 4.56 18.12
CA LEU A 442 8.53 3.47 19.04
C LEU A 442 7.43 3.35 20.13
N THR A 443 6.92 2.14 20.35
CA THR A 443 5.90 1.84 21.37
C THR A 443 6.50 1.26 22.66
N SER A 444 7.74 0.77 22.60
CA SER A 444 8.50 0.16 23.70
C SER A 444 9.98 0.50 23.56
N GLU A 445 10.68 0.58 24.70
CA GLU A 445 12.13 0.78 24.79
C GLU A 445 12.93 -0.54 24.82
N ALA A 446 12.25 -1.68 24.70
CA ALA A 446 12.93 -2.98 24.63
C ALA A 446 13.80 -3.09 23.37
N GLU A 447 15.01 -3.64 23.52
CA GLU A 447 16.06 -3.74 22.48
C GLU A 447 15.54 -4.17 21.10
N GLU A 448 14.62 -5.15 21.04
CA GLU A 448 14.09 -5.63 19.77
C GLU A 448 13.25 -4.61 18.98
N HIS A 449 12.70 -3.59 19.64
CA HIS A 449 12.01 -2.48 18.99
C HIS A 449 13.02 -1.46 18.43
N HIS A 450 14.13 -1.22 19.14
CA HIS A 450 15.23 -0.39 18.62
C HIS A 450 15.90 -1.04 17.40
N GLN A 451 16.12 -2.36 17.44
CA GLN A 451 16.61 -3.13 16.28
C GLN A 451 15.64 -3.13 15.09
N LEU A 452 14.33 -3.14 15.34
CA LEU A 452 13.33 -2.99 14.28
C LEU A 452 13.43 -1.61 13.60
N PHE A 453 13.58 -0.53 14.37
CA PHE A 453 13.70 0.82 13.82
C PHE A 453 15.04 1.06 13.12
N ASP A 454 16.12 0.44 13.58
CA ASP A 454 17.43 0.43 12.92
C ASP A 454 17.37 -0.22 11.52
N LEU A 455 16.62 -1.32 11.39
CA LEU A 455 16.34 -1.97 10.11
C LEU A 455 15.49 -1.07 9.19
N ILE A 456 14.41 -0.48 9.71
CA ILE A 456 13.53 0.43 8.94
C ILE A 456 14.30 1.68 8.48
N GLU A 457 15.13 2.30 9.32
CA GLU A 457 15.95 3.46 8.94
C GLU A 457 16.94 3.10 7.83
N SER A 458 17.55 1.91 7.89
CA SER A 458 18.47 1.40 6.87
C SER A 458 17.76 1.07 5.53
N MET A 459 16.48 0.70 5.58
CA MET A 459 15.61 0.50 4.40
C MET A 459 15.06 1.81 3.82
N LEU A 460 14.92 2.85 4.64
CA LEU A 460 14.40 4.18 4.26
C LEU A 460 15.51 5.21 4.02
N GLU A 461 16.74 4.77 3.74
CA GLU A 461 17.82 5.63 3.23
C GLU A 461 17.42 6.21 1.86
N TYR A 462 17.55 7.53 1.72
CA TYR A 462 17.14 8.27 0.54
C TYR A 462 17.91 7.87 -0.72
N GLU A 463 19.23 7.68 -0.64
CA GLU A 463 20.06 7.37 -1.79
C GLU A 463 20.02 5.86 -2.08
N PRO A 464 19.39 5.38 -3.17
CA PRO A 464 19.21 3.93 -3.41
C PRO A 464 20.52 3.15 -3.56
N ALA A 465 21.66 3.82 -3.76
CA ALA A 465 23.00 3.23 -3.79
C ALA A 465 23.69 3.15 -2.41
N LYS A 466 23.01 3.58 -1.34
CA LYS A 466 23.41 3.41 0.07
C LYS A 466 22.40 2.58 0.87
N ARG A 467 21.16 2.49 0.38
CA ARG A 467 20.06 1.74 0.99
C ARG A 467 20.43 0.27 1.15
N LEU A 468 20.09 -0.30 2.30
CA LEU A 468 20.40 -1.68 2.70
C LEU A 468 19.96 -2.69 1.62
N THR A 469 20.82 -3.62 1.21
CA THR A 469 20.39 -4.72 0.32
C THR A 469 19.64 -5.78 1.11
N LEU A 470 18.74 -6.54 0.48
CA LEU A 470 18.02 -7.61 1.16
C LEU A 470 18.92 -8.77 1.61
N GLY A 471 20.11 -8.92 1.00
CA GLY A 471 21.14 -9.85 1.48
C GLY A 471 21.73 -9.45 2.83
N GLU A 472 21.98 -8.15 3.04
CA GLU A 472 22.43 -7.59 4.32
C GLU A 472 21.28 -7.56 5.34
N ALA A 473 20.07 -7.21 4.91
CA ALA A 473 18.88 -7.18 5.75
C ALA A 473 18.61 -8.53 6.43
N LEU A 474 18.73 -9.65 5.73
CA LEU A 474 18.55 -10.99 6.31
C LEU A 474 19.61 -11.35 7.38
N GLN A 475 20.75 -10.65 7.42
CA GLN A 475 21.78 -10.79 8.45
C GLN A 475 21.60 -9.82 9.63
N HIS A 476 20.70 -8.83 9.53
CA HIS A 476 20.48 -7.80 10.55
C HIS A 476 20.20 -8.40 11.95
N PRO A 477 20.66 -7.77 13.06
CA PRO A 477 20.44 -8.25 14.42
C PRO A 477 18.98 -8.52 14.77
N PHE A 478 18.03 -7.75 14.22
CA PHE A 478 16.59 -7.93 14.47
C PHE A 478 16.09 -9.35 14.17
N PHE A 479 16.69 -10.04 13.19
CA PHE A 479 16.35 -11.41 12.80
C PHE A 479 17.20 -12.48 13.50
N ALA A 480 18.17 -12.12 14.36
CA ALA A 480 19.09 -13.08 14.98
C ALA A 480 18.39 -14.17 15.80
N ARG A 481 17.24 -13.87 16.43
CA ARG A 481 16.43 -14.88 17.14
C ARG A 481 15.93 -15.99 16.20
N LEU A 482 15.41 -15.63 15.02
CA LEU A 482 14.95 -16.62 14.02
C LEU A 482 16.09 -17.50 13.48
N ARG A 483 17.32 -16.99 13.46
CA ARG A 483 18.51 -17.75 13.05
C ARG A 483 19.08 -18.66 14.15
N ALA A 484 18.63 -18.49 15.39
CA ALA A 484 19.07 -19.27 16.55
C ALA A 484 18.08 -20.40 16.94
N GLU A 485 16.85 -20.35 16.45
CA GLU A 485 15.83 -21.39 16.67
C GLU A 485 16.06 -22.57 15.70
N PRO A 486 16.17 -23.82 16.18
CA PRO A 486 16.40 -24.97 15.30
C PRO A 486 15.13 -25.32 14.51
N PRO A 487 15.22 -25.83 13.27
CA PRO A 487 14.06 -26.02 12.37
C PRO A 487 12.90 -26.92 12.87
N ASN A 488 13.09 -27.65 13.96
CA ASN A 488 12.07 -28.52 14.59
C ASN A 488 11.44 -27.91 15.87
N ALA A 489 11.77 -26.68 16.25
CA ALA A 489 11.20 -26.01 17.41
C ALA A 489 9.76 -25.55 17.16
N LYS A 490 8.79 -26.47 17.22
CA LYS A 490 7.35 -26.14 17.31
C LYS A 490 7.03 -25.54 18.68
N LEU A 491 7.42 -24.28 18.89
CA LEU A 491 7.18 -23.49 20.12
C LEU A 491 6.17 -22.35 19.94
N TRP A 492 5.55 -22.24 18.77
CA TRP A 492 4.44 -21.32 18.51
C TRP A 492 3.12 -21.73 19.20
N ASP A 493 3.05 -22.95 19.75
CA ASP A 493 2.13 -23.26 20.86
C ASP A 493 2.88 -23.07 22.18
N SER A 494 2.73 -21.89 22.78
CA SER A 494 3.15 -21.64 24.16
C SER A 494 2.31 -20.54 24.82
N SER A 495 1.03 -20.87 25.07
CA SER A 495 0.26 -20.21 26.13
C SER A 495 1.00 -20.37 27.47
N ARG A 496 1.78 -19.36 27.86
CA ARG A 496 2.40 -19.29 29.19
C ARG A 496 1.50 -18.51 30.11
N ASP A 497 0.64 -19.27 30.77
CA ASP A 497 -0.16 -18.87 31.92
C ASP A 497 0.70 -18.10 32.94
N ILE A 498 0.39 -16.80 33.14
CA ILE A 498 1.06 -15.95 34.14
C ILE A 498 0.18 -15.90 35.40
N SER A 499 0.27 -16.97 36.18
CA SER A 499 -0.38 -17.11 37.48
C SER A 499 0.64 -17.37 38.60
N ARG A 500 1.38 -16.33 38.99
CA ARG A 500 2.18 -16.24 40.22
C ARG A 500 2.50 -14.79 40.60
#